data_AF-A0A0F9BPM3-F1
#
_entry.id   AF-A0A0F9BPM3-F1
#
_cell.length_a   1.000
_cell.length_b   1.000
_cell.length_c   1.000
_cell.angle_alpha   90.00
_cell.angle_beta   90.00
_cell.angle_gamma   90.00
#
_symmetry.space_group_name_H-M   'P 1'
#
loop_
_entity.id
_entity.type
_entity.pdbx_description
1 polymer ?
#
loop_
_entity_poly.entity_id
_entity_poly.type
_entity_poly.pdbx_seq_one_letter_code
_entity_poly.pdbx_strand_id
1 'polypeptide(L)'
;MIQTAPDTVTDRKFANTLARGLGILRAFRASDSGLSHAQIAERTGLPKPTVSRLTYTLCELGYLAHGGRNDKFRLGPAAIALGSVASVAVSFVDMASDAMQQLA
;
A
#
# COMPACT_ATOMS: atom_id res chain seq x y z
N MET A 1 25.83 21.91 -21.11
CA MET A 1 24.70 21.63 -22.03
C MET A 1 23.94 20.44 -21.47
N ILE A 2 22.73 20.73 -20.97
CA ILE A 2 21.55 19.91 -20.65
C ILE A 2 21.72 18.37 -20.73
N GLN A 3 21.70 17.70 -19.58
CA GLN A 3 21.34 16.28 -19.46
C GLN A 3 19.82 16.22 -19.32
N THR A 4 19.14 15.80 -20.38
CA THR A 4 17.69 15.57 -20.41
C THR A 4 17.36 14.45 -19.42
N ALA A 5 16.42 14.69 -18.53
CA ALA A 5 15.83 13.70 -17.65
C ALA A 5 15.32 12.50 -18.49
N PRO A 6 15.39 11.25 -18.00
CA PRO A 6 14.72 10.16 -18.69
C PRO A 6 13.22 10.47 -18.70
N ASP A 7 12.67 10.71 -19.89
CA ASP A 7 11.24 10.75 -20.13
C ASP A 7 10.64 9.47 -19.56
N THR A 8 9.95 9.57 -18.42
CA THR A 8 9.20 8.46 -17.84
C THR A 8 7.99 8.23 -18.72
N VAL A 9 8.20 7.49 -19.82
CA VAL A 9 7.13 6.87 -20.59
C VAL A 9 6.32 6.09 -19.56
N THR A 10 5.14 6.59 -19.24
CA THR A 10 4.17 5.91 -18.39
C THR A 10 3.88 4.58 -19.09
N ASP A 11 4.46 3.49 -18.58
CA ASP A 11 4.22 2.16 -19.11
C ASP A 11 2.71 1.93 -19.13
N ARG A 12 2.15 1.77 -20.33
CA ARG A 12 0.70 1.61 -20.52
C ARG A 12 0.18 0.33 -19.86
N LYS A 13 1.06 -0.63 -19.55
CA LYS A 13 0.74 -1.82 -18.75
C LYS A 13 0.61 -1.51 -17.26
N PHE A 14 1.19 -0.42 -16.78
CA PHE A 14 1.18 -0.05 -15.38
C PHE A 14 -0.17 0.56 -14.97
N ALA A 15 -0.95 -0.22 -14.22
CA ALA A 15 -2.23 0.22 -13.68
C ALA A 15 -2.04 1.23 -12.53
N ASN A 16 -1.90 2.51 -12.87
CA ASN A 16 -1.69 3.60 -11.92
C ASN A 16 -2.71 3.62 -10.76
N THR A 17 -3.99 3.35 -11.04
CA THR A 17 -5.04 3.31 -10.00
C THR A 17 -4.79 2.19 -8.98
N LEU A 18 -4.38 1.00 -9.44
CA LEU A 18 -4.05 -0.12 -8.56
C LEU A 18 -2.82 0.19 -7.72
N ALA A 19 -1.76 0.72 -8.36
CA ALA A 19 -0.54 1.10 -7.65
C ALA A 19 -0.79 2.13 -6.54
N ARG A 20 -1.68 3.11 -6.79
CA ARG A 20 -2.10 4.10 -5.79
C ARG A 20 -2.94 3.48 -4.67
N GLY A 21 -3.85 2.56 -5.01
CA GLY A 21 -4.63 1.82 -4.01
C GLY A 21 -3.76 1.00 -3.07
N LEU A 22 -2.80 0.25 -3.62
CA LEU A 22 -1.79 -0.47 -2.84
C LEU A 22 -0.88 0.49 -2.05
N GLY A 23 -0.58 1.66 -2.61
CA GLY A 23 0.12 2.74 -1.92
C GLY A 23 -0.57 3.19 -0.63
N ILE A 24 -1.91 3.28 -0.63
CA ILE A 24 -2.69 3.60 0.57
C ILE A 24 -2.54 2.50 1.62
N LEU A 25 -2.64 1.23 1.24
CA LEU A 25 -2.47 0.11 2.19
C LEU A 25 -1.08 0.11 2.85
N ARG A 26 -0.04 0.45 2.08
CA ARG A 26 1.35 0.58 2.58
C ARG A 26 1.58 1.80 3.46
N ALA A 27 0.66 2.76 3.49
CA ALA A 27 0.81 3.96 4.33
C ALA A 27 0.57 3.68 5.83
N PHE A 28 -0.04 2.54 6.17
CA PHE A 28 -0.31 2.12 7.54
C PHE A 28 0.92 1.46 8.16
N ARG A 29 1.19 1.82 9.42
CA ARG A 29 2.28 1.30 10.26
C ARG A 29 1.69 0.61 11.49
N ALA A 30 2.44 -0.33 12.07
CA ALA A 30 2.01 -1.06 13.26
C ALA A 30 1.71 -0.15 14.48
N SER A 31 2.36 1.01 14.56
CA SER A 31 2.14 2.00 15.62
C SER A 31 0.91 2.89 15.42
N ASP A 32 0.25 2.83 14.26
CA ASP A 32 -0.89 3.69 13.97
C ASP A 32 -2.16 3.20 14.68
N SER A 33 -2.87 4.11 15.35
CA SER A 33 -4.22 3.84 15.90
C SER A 33 -5.34 3.96 14.84
N GLY A 34 -4.96 4.07 13.57
CA GLY A 34 -5.79 4.39 12.42
C GLY A 34 -5.42 5.74 11.80
N LEU A 35 -5.76 5.94 10.52
CA LEU A 35 -5.40 7.12 9.73
C LEU A 35 -6.65 7.85 9.22
N SER A 36 -6.68 9.18 9.29
CA SER A 36 -7.70 9.99 8.61
C SER A 36 -7.39 10.16 7.13
N HIS A 37 -8.37 10.63 6.34
CA HIS A 37 -8.14 11.00 4.93
C HIS A 37 -6.97 11.97 4.74
N ALA A 38 -6.82 12.95 5.64
CA ALA A 38 -5.74 13.93 5.55
C ALA A 38 -4.36 13.28 5.76
N GLN A 39 -4.24 12.39 6.76
CA GLN A 39 -3.00 11.66 7.02
C GLN A 39 -2.64 10.71 5.89
N ILE A 40 -3.63 10.05 5.28
CA ILE A 40 -3.41 9.20 4.11
C ILE A 40 -2.93 10.05 2.93
N ALA A 41 -3.57 11.19 2.65
CA ALA A 41 -3.16 12.10 1.58
C ALA A 41 -1.73 12.61 1.77
N GLU A 42 -1.38 13.03 2.99
CA GLU A 42 -0.03 13.48 3.34
C GLU A 42 1.01 12.38 3.13
N ARG A 43 0.77 11.16 3.67
CA ARG A 43 1.73 10.05 3.58
C ARG A 43 1.90 9.51 2.16
N THR A 44 0.86 9.58 1.33
CA THR A 44 0.87 9.03 -0.03
C THR A 44 1.16 10.07 -1.11
N GLY A 45 1.11 11.37 -0.77
CA GLY A 45 1.18 12.46 -1.73
C GLY A 45 -0.01 12.52 -2.69
N LEU A 46 -1.09 11.77 -2.42
CA LEU A 46 -2.25 11.68 -3.30
C LEU A 46 -3.23 12.84 -3.03
N PRO A 47 -3.88 13.39 -4.08
CA PRO A 47 -4.95 14.36 -3.90
C PRO A 47 -6.10 13.78 -3.07
N LYS A 48 -6.68 14.58 -2.16
CA LYS A 48 -7.80 14.18 -1.29
C LYS A 48 -8.97 13.48 -2.03
N PRO A 49 -9.42 13.94 -3.22
CA PRO A 49 -10.48 13.23 -3.96
C PRO A 49 -10.07 11.84 -4.46
N THR A 50 -8.78 11.61 -4.70
CA THR A 50 -8.25 10.30 -5.07
C THR A 50 -8.19 9.39 -3.86
N VAL A 51 -7.72 9.90 -2.71
CA VAL A 51 -7.72 9.16 -1.44
C VAL A 51 -9.13 8.70 -1.09
N SER A 52 -10.10 9.63 -1.08
CA SER A 52 -11.50 9.31 -0.74
C SER A 52 -12.11 8.19 -1.58
N ARG A 53 -11.92 8.24 -2.91
CA ARG A 53 -12.43 7.18 -3.81
C ARG A 53 -11.74 5.84 -3.57
N LEU A 54 -10.42 5.84 -3.37
CA LEU A 54 -9.67 4.61 -3.15
C LEU A 54 -9.94 4.00 -1.77
N THR A 55 -10.05 4.82 -0.72
CA THR A 55 -10.41 4.33 0.63
C THR A 55 -11.82 3.76 0.64
N TYR A 56 -12.78 4.37 -0.07
CA TYR A 56 -14.10 3.80 -0.28
C TYR A 56 -14.02 2.39 -0.90
N THR A 57 -13.36 2.24 -2.05
CA THR A 57 -13.21 0.92 -2.69
C THR A 57 -12.50 -0.09 -1.77
N LEU A 58 -11.45 0.33 -1.08
CA LEU A 58 -10.73 -0.56 -0.16
C LEU A 58 -11.57 -0.97 1.06
N CYS A 59 -12.48 -0.12 1.51
CA CYS A 59 -13.48 -0.47 2.54
C CYS A 59 -14.48 -1.50 2.02
N GLU A 60 -15.05 -1.28 0.82
CA GLU A 60 -15.99 -2.22 0.19
C GLU A 60 -15.36 -3.60 -0.03
N LEU A 61 -14.06 -3.63 -0.34
CA LEU A 61 -13.30 -4.88 -0.50
C LEU A 61 -12.82 -5.48 0.83
N GLY A 62 -13.09 -4.84 1.98
CA GLY A 62 -12.69 -5.32 3.30
C GLY A 62 -11.19 -5.20 3.63
N TYR A 63 -10.42 -4.49 2.79
CA TYR A 63 -9.00 -4.18 3.04
C TYR A 63 -8.83 -3.04 4.03
N LEU A 64 -9.78 -2.12 4.08
CA LEU A 64 -9.89 -1.11 5.12
C LEU A 64 -11.19 -1.32 5.91
N ALA A 65 -11.16 -0.90 7.16
CA ALA A 65 -12.32 -0.78 8.01
C ALA A 65 -12.40 0.66 8.51
N HIS A 66 -13.62 1.21 8.53
CA HIS A 66 -13.89 2.54 9.06
C HIS A 66 -14.71 2.40 10.36
N GLY A 67 -14.14 2.83 11.48
CA GLY A 67 -14.69 2.62 12.81
C GLY A 67 -15.73 3.68 13.19
N GLY A 68 -16.87 3.70 12.50
CA GLY A 68 -18.01 4.57 12.84
C GLY A 68 -17.60 6.03 13.11
N ARG A 69 -18.10 6.62 14.21
CA ARG A 69 -17.93 8.05 14.57
C ARG A 69 -16.49 8.57 14.62
N ASN A 70 -15.48 7.70 14.64
CA ASN A 70 -14.08 8.09 14.54
C ASN A 70 -13.63 7.97 13.09
N ASP A 71 -13.38 9.12 12.47
CA ASP A 71 -13.08 9.36 11.06
C ASP A 71 -11.74 8.76 10.56
N LYS A 72 -11.31 7.65 11.16
CA LYS A 72 -10.02 6.99 10.96
C LYS A 72 -10.22 5.59 10.39
N PHE A 73 -9.47 5.32 9.33
CA PHE A 73 -9.36 4.02 8.69
C PHE A 73 -8.37 3.14 9.44
N ARG A 74 -8.62 1.83 9.41
CA ARG A 74 -7.71 0.78 9.88
C ARG A 74 -7.62 -0.31 8.82
N LEU A 75 -6.56 -1.13 8.85
CA LEU A 75 -6.50 -2.32 8.02
C LEU A 75 -7.63 -3.28 8.41
N GLY A 76 -8.37 -3.76 7.42
CA GLY A 76 -9.49 -4.67 7.58
C GLY A 76 -9.06 -6.15 7.52
N PRO A 77 -10.01 -7.08 7.73
CA PRO A 77 -9.72 -8.53 7.79
C PRO A 77 -9.08 -9.09 6.51
N ALA A 78 -9.41 -8.54 5.33
CA ALA A 78 -8.84 -9.02 4.07
C ALA A 78 -7.32 -8.82 3.99
N ALA A 79 -6.79 -7.77 4.65
CA ALA A 79 -5.35 -7.54 4.72
C ALA A 79 -4.63 -8.61 5.57
N ILE A 80 -5.27 -9.09 6.64
CA ILE A 80 -4.73 -10.18 7.48
C ILE A 80 -4.68 -11.48 6.68
N ALA A 81 -5.75 -11.80 5.94
CA ALA A 81 -5.81 -13.00 5.11
C ALA A 81 -4.73 -13.01 4.00
N LEU A 82 -4.47 -11.85 3.38
CA LEU A 82 -3.34 -11.73 2.44
C LEU A 82 -1.99 -11.98 3.13
N GLY A 83 -1.79 -11.39 4.32
CA GLY A 83 -0.55 -11.56 5.08
C GLY A 83 -0.30 -13.00 5.51
N SER A 84 -1.35 -13.73 5.92
CA SER A 84 -1.22 -15.13 6.35
C SER A 84 -0.85 -16.05 5.18
N VAL A 85 -1.51 -15.89 4.03
CA VAL A 85 -1.18 -16.65 2.81
C VAL A 85 0.24 -16.34 2.34
N ALA A 86 0.62 -15.05 2.33
CA ALA A 86 1.97 -14.64 1.95
C ALA A 86 3.03 -15.20 2.90
N SER A 87 2.77 -15.24 4.21
CA SER A 87 3.72 -15.76 5.20
C SER A 87 4.00 -17.26 5.03
N VAL A 88 3.06 -18.02 4.49
CA VAL A 88 3.25 -19.46 4.18
C VAL A 88 3.97 -19.63 2.84
N ALA A 89 3.63 -18.83 1.84
CA ALA A 89 4.25 -18.91 0.51
C ALA A 89 5.67 -18.35 0.47
N VAL A 90 5.96 -17.38 1.33
CA VAL A 90 7.28 -16.75 1.48
C VAL A 90 7.97 -17.39 2.67
N SER A 91 8.67 -18.50 2.43
CA SER A 91 9.65 -18.99 3.40
C SER A 91 10.72 -17.91 3.53
N PHE A 92 10.73 -17.21 4.67
CA PHE A 92 11.74 -16.20 4.99
C PHE A 92 13.16 -16.78 4.87
N VAL A 93 13.31 -18.09 5.14
CA VAL A 93 14.58 -18.82 5.00
C VAL A 93 14.99 -18.94 3.54
N ASP A 94 14.07 -19.20 2.62
CA ASP A 94 14.38 -19.34 1.19
C ASP A 94 14.76 -18.00 0.57
N MET A 95 14.04 -16.92 0.94
CA MET A 95 14.39 -15.56 0.51
C MET A 95 15.74 -15.07 1.08
N ALA A 96 16.07 -15.45 2.32
CA ALA A 96 17.34 -15.06 2.93
C ALA A 96 18.51 -15.91 2.43
N SER A 97 18.27 -17.17 2.03
CA SER A 97 19.32 -18.09 1.58
C SER A 97 20.03 -17.59 0.34
N ASP A 98 19.29 -17.09 -0.65
CA ASP A 98 19.88 -16.52 -1.87
C ASP A 98 20.74 -15.29 -1.56
N ALA A 99 20.28 -14.40 -0.67
CA ALA A 99 21.01 -13.21 -0.27
C ALA A 99 22.24 -13.55 0.60
N MET A 100 22.14 -14.56 1.47
CA MET A 100 23.25 -15.03 2.30
C MET A 100 24.31 -15.79 1.49
N GLN A 101 23.92 -16.54 0.46
CA GLN A 101 24.86 -17.21 -0.46
C GLN A 101 25.62 -16.22 -1.35
N GLN A 102 25.02 -15.07 -1.68
CA GLN A 102 25.72 -14.02 -2.42
C GLN A 102 26.75 -13.25 -1.59
N LEU A 103 26.70 -13.36 -0.25
CA LEU A 103 27.60 -12.69 0.69
C LEU A 103 28.65 -13.64 1.30
N ALA A 104 28.61 -14.94 0.98
CA ALA A 104 29.56 -15.96 1.40
C ALA A 104 30.61 -16.23 0.31
#